data_AF-A0A812L1J2-F1
#
_entry.id   AF-A0A812L1J2-F1
#
_cell.length_a   1.000
_cell.length_b   1.000
_cell.length_c   1.000
_cell.angle_alpha   90.00
_cell.angle_beta   90.00
_cell.angle_gamma   90.00
#
_symmetry.space_group_name_H-M   'P 1'
#
loop_
_entity.id
_entity.type
_entity.pdbx_description
1 polymer ?
#
loop_
_entity_poly.entity_id
_entity_poly.type
_entity_poly.pdbx_seq_one_letter_code
_entity_poly.pdbx_strand_id
1 'polypeptide(L)'
;MSPDGGVATGLVPGSAVYAAEHLTVQGGRIAVRFGAPGVIEEIQESSGQFIVTFAESLPPGQKFAVSATQLLLTAPYRQGQWLQLTSDITFRSKRVLRAGQPCVVRDVRCGSATPLVVRMAPVAAVDAFDLSVSLEDVEDLVGLPANFSNSCGALPEGFAPADVVFATADIAVQGPSGPTIAIGVGDIGMVFGEPTTAEARRKGEVLVRFEARQDQGNPVFLSVQAKSLSRSPLFSCGSEPR
;
A
#
# COMPACT_ATOMS: atom_id res chain seq x y z
N MET A 1 38.37 -30.28 -2.84
CA MET A 1 38.29 -29.46 -4.06
C MET A 1 36.84 -29.05 -4.22
N SER A 2 36.61 -27.77 -4.49
CA SER A 2 35.37 -27.00 -4.29
C SER A 2 34.12 -27.55 -4.98
N PRO A 3 32.95 -26.99 -4.64
CA PRO A 3 32.37 -26.09 -5.64
C PRO A 3 31.93 -24.75 -5.04
N ASP A 4 32.44 -23.68 -5.66
CA ASP A 4 31.75 -22.44 -6.02
C ASP A 4 30.83 -21.84 -4.94
N GLY A 5 31.23 -20.82 -4.19
CA GLY A 5 31.84 -19.61 -4.74
C GLY A 5 30.88 -18.89 -5.70
N GLY A 6 29.56 -19.05 -5.52
CA GLY A 6 28.56 -18.25 -6.20
C GLY A 6 28.68 -16.78 -5.78
N VAL A 7 29.60 -16.05 -6.41
CA VAL A 7 29.61 -14.59 -6.39
C VAL A 7 28.23 -14.17 -6.87
N ALA A 8 27.52 -13.45 -6.00
CA ALA A 8 26.26 -12.79 -6.33
C ALA A 8 26.46 -11.94 -7.58
N THR A 9 26.12 -12.51 -8.74
CA THR A 9 26.25 -11.87 -10.04
C THR A 9 25.38 -10.61 -10.04
N GLY A 10 26.02 -9.44 -9.91
CA GLY A 10 25.34 -8.13 -9.92
C GLY A 10 25.75 -7.15 -8.81
N LEU A 11 26.37 -7.61 -7.72
CA LEU A 11 26.83 -6.75 -6.63
C LEU A 11 28.29 -6.30 -6.85
N VAL A 12 28.47 -5.17 -7.53
CA VAL A 12 29.78 -4.53 -7.77
C VAL A 12 29.73 -3.05 -7.37
N PRO A 13 30.88 -2.39 -7.12
CA PRO A 13 30.89 -0.94 -6.93
C PRO A 13 30.18 -0.22 -8.09
N GLY A 14 29.34 0.75 -7.75
CA GLY A 14 28.46 1.46 -8.66
C GLY A 14 27.09 0.81 -8.89
N SER A 15 26.87 -0.44 -8.46
CA SER A 15 25.55 -1.08 -8.59
C SER A 15 24.50 -0.37 -7.73
N ALA A 16 23.33 -0.13 -8.33
CA ALA A 16 22.13 0.28 -7.61
C ALA A 16 21.59 -0.91 -6.81
N VAL A 17 21.29 -0.67 -5.54
CA VAL A 17 20.77 -1.66 -4.60
C VAL A 17 19.68 -1.05 -3.73
N TYR A 18 18.92 -1.89 -3.04
CA TYR A 18 17.91 -1.45 -2.09
C TYR A 18 18.10 -2.18 -0.76
N ALA A 19 17.78 -1.52 0.35
CA ALA A 19 17.87 -2.16 1.66
C ALA A 19 16.86 -3.31 1.76
N ALA A 20 17.32 -4.53 2.05
CA ALA A 20 16.46 -5.70 2.23
C ALA A 20 15.77 -5.75 3.60
N GLU A 21 16.14 -4.87 4.52
CA GLU A 21 15.56 -4.74 5.86
C GLU A 21 15.75 -3.31 6.43
N HIS A 22 15.23 -3.06 7.63
CA HIS A 22 15.54 -1.84 8.37
C HIS A 22 16.95 -1.91 8.96
N LEU A 23 17.82 -0.97 8.57
CA LEU A 23 19.13 -0.84 9.20
C LEU A 23 19.03 0.12 10.37
N THR A 24 19.54 -0.29 11.53
CA THR A 24 19.54 0.51 12.75
C THR A 24 20.95 0.98 13.09
N VAL A 25 21.04 2.16 13.70
CA VAL A 25 22.29 2.69 14.28
C VAL A 25 22.27 2.55 15.79
N GLN A 26 23.42 2.80 16.44
CA GLN A 26 23.55 2.74 17.90
C GLN A 26 22.39 3.48 18.60
N GLY A 27 21.73 2.78 19.53
CA GLY A 27 20.51 3.26 20.18
C GLY A 27 19.20 2.80 19.51
N GLY A 28 19.24 1.88 18.54
CA GLY A 28 18.06 1.20 17.99
C GLY A 28 17.21 2.06 17.05
N ARG A 29 17.68 3.25 16.69
CA ARG A 29 16.98 4.13 15.75
C ARG A 29 17.16 3.61 14.32
N ILE A 30 16.06 3.58 13.56
CA ILE A 30 16.09 3.22 12.14
C ILE A 30 16.85 4.32 11.38
N ALA A 31 17.99 3.95 10.81
CA ALA A 31 18.83 4.83 10.00
C ALA A 31 18.55 4.66 8.50
N VAL A 32 18.16 3.47 8.08
CA VAL A 32 17.76 3.18 6.70
C VAL A 32 16.49 2.36 6.73
N ARG A 33 15.48 2.80 5.98
CA ARG A 33 14.23 2.04 5.85
C ARG A 33 14.39 0.94 4.80
N PHE A 34 13.65 -0.15 4.99
CA PHE A 34 13.47 -1.15 3.95
C PHE A 34 13.10 -0.51 2.60
N GLY A 35 13.71 -0.98 1.51
CA GLY A 35 13.49 -0.46 0.16
C GLY A 35 14.09 0.91 -0.11
N ALA A 36 14.87 1.48 0.83
CA ALA A 36 15.64 2.69 0.56
C ALA A 36 16.66 2.41 -0.55
N PRO A 37 16.72 3.25 -1.60
CA PRO A 37 17.68 3.08 -2.67
C PRO A 37 19.08 3.44 -2.17
N GLY A 38 20.08 2.70 -2.63
CA GLY A 38 21.48 2.93 -2.33
C GLY A 38 22.39 2.52 -3.47
N VAL A 39 23.66 2.87 -3.33
CA VAL A 39 24.72 2.55 -4.29
C VAL A 39 25.87 1.88 -3.54
N ILE A 40 26.36 0.77 -4.08
CA ILE A 40 27.57 0.13 -3.56
C ILE A 40 28.76 1.01 -3.88
N GLU A 41 29.49 1.46 -2.87
CA GLU A 41 30.69 2.27 -3.01
C GLU A 41 31.93 1.37 -3.12
N GLU A 42 31.99 0.33 -2.29
CA GLU A 42 33.17 -0.51 -2.12
C GLU A 42 32.75 -1.91 -1.64
N ILE A 43 33.59 -2.91 -1.95
CA ILE A 43 33.48 -4.26 -1.40
C ILE A 43 34.68 -4.47 -0.49
N GLN A 44 34.43 -4.70 0.80
CA GLN A 44 35.47 -5.03 1.76
C GLN A 44 35.79 -6.52 1.68
N GLU A 45 36.79 -6.89 0.88
CA GLU A 45 37.12 -8.29 0.58
C GLU A 45 37.45 -9.12 1.83
N SER A 46 38.03 -8.51 2.87
CA SER A 46 38.40 -9.21 4.11
C SER A 46 37.21 -9.66 4.96
N SER A 47 36.08 -8.97 4.86
CA SER A 47 34.86 -9.25 5.62
C SER A 47 33.71 -9.76 4.75
N GLY A 48 33.82 -9.66 3.43
CA GLY A 48 32.74 -9.95 2.49
C GLY A 48 31.56 -8.96 2.57
N GLN A 49 31.76 -7.81 3.21
CA GLN A 49 30.74 -6.78 3.36
C GLN A 49 30.79 -5.76 2.22
N PHE A 50 29.65 -5.20 1.90
CA PHE A 50 29.47 -4.12 0.94
C PHE A 50 29.35 -2.82 1.71
N ILE A 51 30.10 -1.80 1.30
CA ILE A 51 29.96 -0.45 1.80
C ILE A 51 28.95 0.27 0.91
N VAL A 52 27.80 0.63 1.47
CA VAL A 52 26.67 1.19 0.71
C VAL A 52 26.27 2.54 1.28
N THR A 53 26.03 3.51 0.39
CA THR A 53 25.42 4.80 0.73
C THR A 53 23.95 4.77 0.32
N PHE A 54 23.03 4.94 1.26
CA PHE A 54 21.59 5.02 0.97
C PHE A 54 21.11 6.46 0.85
N ALA A 55 20.27 6.75 -0.15
CA ALA A 55 19.80 8.10 -0.46
C ALA A 55 18.98 8.74 0.67
N GLU A 56 18.20 7.94 1.40
CA GLU A 56 17.32 8.38 2.49
C GLU A 56 17.89 7.99 3.88
N SER A 57 19.22 7.90 4.01
CA SER A 57 19.88 7.55 5.28
C SER A 57 19.82 8.65 6.33
N LEU A 58 19.87 8.26 7.61
CA LEU A 58 19.98 9.17 8.75
C LEU A 58 21.22 8.82 9.62
N PRO A 59 22.22 9.72 9.72
CA PRO A 59 22.38 10.97 8.96
C PRO A 59 22.56 10.76 7.45
N PRO A 60 22.17 11.75 6.61
CA PRO A 60 22.34 11.68 5.17
C PRO A 60 23.80 11.45 4.75
N GLY A 61 24.00 10.57 3.77
CA GLY A 61 25.33 10.25 3.25
C GLY A 61 26.17 9.33 4.13
N GLN A 62 25.58 8.78 5.20
CA GLN A 62 26.26 7.77 6.01
C GLN A 62 26.52 6.51 5.18
N LYS A 63 27.73 5.96 5.33
CA LYS A 63 28.13 4.67 4.76
C LYS A 63 27.78 3.55 5.72
N PHE A 64 27.19 2.48 5.19
CA PHE A 64 26.79 1.29 5.94
C PHE A 64 27.56 0.08 5.42
N ALA A 65 28.19 -0.66 6.33
CA ALA A 65 28.76 -1.97 6.01
C ALA A 65 27.66 -3.03 6.16
N VAL A 66 27.28 -3.66 5.06
CA VAL A 66 26.14 -4.59 5.00
C VAL A 66 26.51 -5.87 4.26
N SER A 67 25.88 -6.99 4.59
CA SER A 67 26.08 -8.25 3.86
C SER A 67 25.24 -8.29 2.57
N ALA A 68 25.55 -9.23 1.67
CA ALA A 68 24.76 -9.47 0.47
C ALA A 68 23.27 -9.73 0.77
N THR A 69 22.97 -10.41 1.89
CA THR A 69 21.59 -10.74 2.29
C THR A 69 20.79 -9.53 2.76
N GLN A 70 21.46 -8.41 3.07
CA GLN A 70 20.84 -7.15 3.47
C GLN A 70 20.58 -6.22 2.26
N LEU A 71 20.88 -6.69 1.04
CA LEU A 71 20.71 -5.95 -0.19
C LEU A 71 19.75 -6.66 -1.15
N LEU A 72 18.95 -5.87 -1.85
CA LEU A 72 18.14 -6.29 -2.98
C LEU A 72 18.69 -5.65 -4.26
N LEU A 73 18.73 -6.43 -5.34
CA LEU A 73 19.13 -5.96 -6.67
C LEU A 73 17.98 -5.27 -7.43
N THR A 74 16.75 -5.47 -6.97
CA THR A 74 15.53 -4.89 -7.57
C THR A 74 14.81 -4.10 -6.52
N ALA A 75 14.21 -2.97 -6.92
CA ALA A 75 13.42 -2.13 -6.04
C ALA A 75 12.27 -2.97 -5.46
N PRO A 76 12.17 -3.14 -4.12
CA PRO A 76 10.98 -3.74 -3.56
C PRO A 76 9.82 -2.75 -3.57
N TYR A 77 8.61 -3.29 -3.53
CA TYR A 77 7.43 -2.48 -3.23
C TYR A 77 7.49 -1.92 -1.81
N ARG A 78 7.01 -0.69 -1.63
CA ARG A 78 6.95 0.01 -0.34
C ARG A 78 5.58 -0.15 0.32
N GLN A 79 5.54 -0.20 1.65
CA GLN A 79 4.26 -0.13 2.37
C GLN A 79 3.53 1.18 2.03
N GLY A 80 2.25 1.07 1.68
CA GLY A 80 1.43 2.19 1.21
C GLY A 80 1.60 2.53 -0.28
N GLN A 81 2.41 1.77 -1.04
CA GLN A 81 2.53 1.94 -2.49
C GLN A 81 1.26 1.47 -3.21
N TRP A 82 0.77 2.30 -4.14
CA TRP A 82 -0.33 1.97 -5.03
C TRP A 82 0.14 1.08 -6.17
N LEU A 83 -0.60 0.00 -6.40
CA LEU A 83 -0.37 -0.99 -7.44
C LEU A 83 -1.64 -1.17 -8.27
N GLN A 84 -1.56 -1.91 -9.37
CA GLN A 84 -2.72 -2.40 -10.10
C GLN A 84 -2.60 -3.89 -10.40
N LEU A 85 -3.75 -4.58 -10.47
CA LEU A 85 -3.77 -5.99 -10.86
C LEU A 85 -3.42 -6.17 -12.33
N THR A 86 -2.59 -7.15 -12.66
CA THR A 86 -2.25 -7.50 -14.05
C THR A 86 -3.23 -8.51 -14.66
N SER A 87 -3.92 -9.27 -13.80
CA SER A 87 -4.82 -10.37 -14.18
C SER A 87 -6.12 -10.36 -13.35
N ASP A 88 -7.10 -11.12 -13.81
CA ASP A 88 -8.33 -11.34 -13.04
C ASP A 88 -8.05 -12.33 -11.90
N ILE A 89 -8.34 -11.94 -10.65
CA ILE A 89 -8.12 -12.77 -9.46
C ILE A 89 -9.45 -13.25 -8.92
N THR A 90 -9.65 -14.57 -8.88
CA THR A 90 -10.86 -15.18 -8.29
C THR A 90 -10.61 -15.59 -6.86
N PHE A 91 -11.40 -15.04 -5.94
CA PHE A 91 -11.36 -15.43 -4.53
C PHE A 91 -12.21 -16.67 -4.23
N ARG A 92 -11.93 -17.29 -3.08
CA ARG A 92 -12.77 -18.37 -2.52
C ARG A 92 -14.24 -17.97 -2.35
N SER A 93 -14.53 -16.67 -2.21
CA SER A 93 -15.89 -16.12 -2.09
C SER A 93 -16.65 -15.95 -3.41
N LYS A 94 -16.17 -16.54 -4.53
CA LYS A 94 -16.70 -16.40 -5.90
C LYS A 94 -16.64 -14.98 -6.49
N ARG A 95 -16.00 -14.04 -5.78
CA ARG A 95 -15.78 -12.67 -6.25
C ARG A 95 -14.53 -12.62 -7.12
N VAL A 96 -14.65 -11.99 -8.29
CA VAL A 96 -13.56 -11.81 -9.25
C VAL A 96 -13.12 -10.35 -9.21
N LEU A 97 -11.86 -10.11 -8.83
CA LEU A 97 -11.20 -8.84 -9.10
C LEU A 97 -10.70 -8.84 -10.53
N ARG A 98 -10.76 -7.68 -11.16
CA ARG A 98 -10.41 -7.55 -12.58
C ARG A 98 -9.02 -6.97 -12.74
N ALA A 99 -8.35 -7.35 -13.83
CA ALA A 99 -7.14 -6.67 -14.28
C ALA A 99 -7.37 -5.14 -14.37
N GLY A 100 -6.35 -4.37 -14.00
CA GLY A 100 -6.36 -2.91 -13.91
C GLY A 100 -7.00 -2.35 -12.64
N GLN A 101 -7.55 -3.17 -11.74
CA GLN A 101 -8.08 -2.64 -10.48
C GLN A 101 -6.95 -2.18 -9.54
N PRO A 102 -7.06 -0.98 -8.93
CA PRO A 102 -6.04 -0.50 -8.00
C PRO A 102 -5.98 -1.25 -6.67
N CYS A 103 -4.76 -1.52 -6.22
CA CYS A 103 -4.40 -2.14 -4.94
C CYS A 103 -3.50 -1.23 -4.11
N VAL A 104 -3.31 -1.59 -2.84
CA VAL A 104 -2.24 -1.01 -2.03
C VAL A 104 -1.47 -2.05 -1.23
N VAL A 105 -0.18 -1.83 -1.07
CA VAL A 105 0.68 -2.66 -0.23
C VAL A 105 0.42 -2.35 1.24
N ARG A 106 0.04 -3.36 2.02
CA ARG A 106 -0.20 -3.23 3.47
C ARG A 106 0.91 -3.80 4.34
N ASP A 107 1.52 -4.89 3.91
CA ASP A 107 2.63 -5.54 4.63
C ASP A 107 3.66 -6.05 3.62
N VAL A 108 4.93 -5.81 3.92
CA VAL A 108 6.08 -6.31 3.17
C VAL A 108 6.91 -7.15 4.12
N ARG A 109 6.81 -8.48 4.03
CA ARG A 109 7.59 -9.37 4.88
C ARG A 109 8.93 -9.67 4.21
N CYS A 110 10.01 -9.13 4.79
CA CYS A 110 11.37 -9.43 4.33
C CYS A 110 11.81 -10.83 4.76
N GLY A 111 12.60 -11.50 3.92
CA GLY A 111 13.33 -12.72 4.30
C GLY A 111 12.50 -14.00 4.45
N SER A 112 11.24 -13.98 4.04
CA SER A 112 10.43 -15.19 3.92
C SER A 112 9.96 -15.31 2.48
N ALA A 113 9.74 -16.54 2.00
CA ALA A 113 9.04 -16.82 0.74
C ALA A 113 7.56 -16.37 0.79
N THR A 114 7.22 -15.45 1.68
CA THR A 114 5.87 -15.11 2.05
C THR A 114 5.42 -13.92 1.20
N PRO A 115 4.23 -13.99 0.60
CA PRO A 115 3.79 -13.02 -0.39
C PRO A 115 3.62 -11.62 0.23
N LEU A 116 3.93 -10.61 -0.58
CA LEU A 116 3.53 -9.23 -0.33
C LEU A 116 2.02 -9.19 -0.01
N VAL A 117 1.63 -8.62 1.12
CA VAL A 117 0.21 -8.47 1.43
C VAL A 117 -0.27 -7.20 0.75
N VAL A 118 -0.73 -7.37 -0.48
CA VAL A 118 -1.43 -6.34 -1.24
C VAL A 118 -2.90 -6.42 -0.89
N ARG A 119 -3.43 -5.38 -0.24
CA ARG A 119 -4.88 -5.27 -0.04
C ARG A 119 -5.48 -4.60 -1.26
N MET A 120 -6.22 -5.41 -2.01
CA MET A 120 -7.33 -4.94 -2.83
C MET A 120 -8.50 -4.67 -1.89
N ALA A 121 -9.11 -3.50 -1.96
CA ALA A 121 -10.33 -3.25 -1.21
C ALA A 121 -11.44 -4.23 -1.68
N PRO A 122 -12.11 -4.98 -0.78
CA PRO A 122 -13.23 -5.85 -1.13
C PRO A 122 -14.54 -5.44 -0.41
N VAL A 123 -15.68 -5.54 -1.12
CA VAL A 123 -17.04 -5.05 -0.78
C VAL A 123 -17.65 -5.43 0.58
N ALA A 124 -17.09 -6.34 1.38
CA ALA A 124 -17.68 -6.57 2.71
C ALA A 124 -16.61 -7.13 3.66
N ALA A 125 -16.33 -6.41 4.76
CA ALA A 125 -15.53 -6.97 5.84
C ALA A 125 -16.29 -8.10 6.52
N VAL A 126 -16.08 -9.32 6.05
CA VAL A 126 -16.19 -10.52 6.88
C VAL A 126 -14.91 -11.30 6.65
N ASP A 127 -14.17 -11.47 7.74
CA ASP A 127 -12.79 -11.94 7.88
C ASP A 127 -11.78 -11.25 6.96
N ALA A 128 -11.47 -10.00 7.32
CA ALA A 128 -10.31 -9.26 6.83
C ALA A 128 -9.00 -9.89 7.34
N PHE A 129 -8.71 -11.14 6.98
CA PHE A 129 -7.45 -11.79 7.27
C PHE A 129 -6.92 -12.49 6.01
N ASP A 130 -5.87 -11.88 5.46
CA ASP A 130 -4.95 -12.39 4.44
C ASP A 130 -5.51 -12.69 3.05
N LEU A 131 -5.97 -11.64 2.36
CA LEU A 131 -5.82 -11.59 0.91
C LEU A 131 -4.36 -11.24 0.60
N SER A 132 -3.56 -12.27 0.30
CA SER A 132 -2.24 -12.13 -0.31
C SER A 132 -2.36 -12.21 -1.82
N VAL A 133 -1.73 -11.28 -2.54
CA VAL A 133 -1.61 -11.32 -4.00
C VAL A 133 -0.15 -11.66 -4.33
N SER A 134 0.07 -12.47 -5.36
CA SER A 134 1.42 -12.78 -5.81
C SER A 134 2.08 -11.52 -6.39
N LEU A 135 3.41 -11.43 -6.31
CA LEU A 135 4.15 -10.32 -6.94
C LEU A 135 3.99 -10.30 -8.47
N GLU A 136 3.67 -11.44 -9.08
CA GLU A 136 3.44 -11.56 -10.53
C GLU A 136 2.06 -11.05 -10.97
N ASP A 137 1.12 -10.93 -10.03
CA ASP A 137 -0.26 -10.50 -10.29
C ASP A 137 -0.46 -8.98 -10.13
N VAL A 138 0.61 -8.25 -9.81
CA VAL A 138 0.59 -6.81 -9.59
C VAL A 138 1.70 -6.10 -10.35
N GLU A 139 1.43 -4.86 -10.72
CA GLU A 139 2.42 -3.95 -11.27
C GLU A 139 2.25 -2.55 -10.69
N ASP A 140 3.23 -1.68 -10.92
CA ASP A 140 3.12 -0.28 -10.54
C ASP A 140 1.89 0.35 -11.18
N LEU A 141 1.09 1.07 -10.39
CA LEU A 141 -0.01 1.86 -10.92
C LEU A 141 0.58 3.05 -11.70
N VAL A 142 0.65 2.92 -13.03
CA VAL A 142 1.20 3.97 -13.92
C VAL A 142 0.21 5.10 -14.07
N GLY A 143 0.39 6.12 -13.25
CA GLY A 143 -0.48 7.29 -13.19
C GLY A 143 -1.69 7.03 -12.29
N LEU A 144 -1.92 7.95 -11.35
CA LEU A 144 -3.22 8.01 -10.70
C LEU A 144 -4.25 8.50 -11.74
N PRO A 145 -5.55 8.19 -11.59
CA PRO A 145 -6.55 8.77 -12.46
C PRO A 145 -6.42 10.30 -12.48
N ALA A 146 -6.84 10.97 -13.56
CA ALA A 146 -6.58 12.40 -13.73
C ALA A 146 -7.06 13.23 -12.51
N ASN A 147 -6.21 14.14 -12.02
CA ASN A 147 -6.43 15.04 -10.86
C ASN A 147 -6.29 14.41 -9.47
N PHE A 148 -5.73 13.21 -9.35
CA PHE A 148 -5.47 12.58 -8.07
C PHE A 148 -4.07 12.93 -7.54
N SER A 149 -3.97 13.16 -6.23
CA SER A 149 -2.71 13.39 -5.51
C SER A 149 -2.59 12.38 -4.38
N ASN A 150 -1.53 11.57 -4.37
CA ASN A 150 -1.21 10.71 -3.24
C ASN A 150 -0.39 11.52 -2.22
N SER A 151 -1.07 12.30 -1.39
CA SER A 151 -0.42 13.02 -0.29
C SER A 151 -0.03 12.01 0.79
N CYS A 152 1.28 11.76 0.98
CA CYS A 152 1.79 10.91 2.08
C CYS A 152 1.65 11.58 3.48
N GLY A 153 0.76 12.57 3.63
CA GLY A 153 0.49 13.27 4.88
C GLY A 153 -0.77 12.77 5.58
N ALA A 154 -0.94 13.17 6.84
CA ALA A 154 -2.19 12.94 7.55
C ALA A 154 -3.32 13.73 6.88
N LEU A 155 -4.32 13.00 6.39
CA LEU A 155 -5.57 13.55 5.87
C LEU A 155 -6.48 13.98 7.05
N PRO A 156 -7.60 14.69 6.79
CA PRO A 156 -8.56 15.03 7.84
C PRO A 156 -8.93 13.83 8.73
N GLU A 157 -9.16 14.07 10.03
CA GLU A 157 -9.41 13.02 11.05
C GLU A 157 -8.28 11.98 11.19
N GLY A 158 -7.06 12.35 10.75
CA GLY A 158 -5.86 11.54 10.83
C GLY A 158 -5.84 10.35 9.88
N PHE A 159 -6.72 10.32 8.87
CA PHE A 159 -6.71 9.25 7.87
C PHE A 159 -5.40 9.26 7.07
N ALA A 160 -4.99 8.09 6.60
CA ALA A 160 -3.90 7.94 5.67
C ALA A 160 -4.39 7.26 4.39
N PRO A 161 -3.74 7.50 3.23
CA PRO A 161 -3.92 6.64 2.08
C PRO A 161 -3.78 5.17 2.48
N ALA A 162 -4.54 4.31 1.81
CA ALA A 162 -4.73 2.89 2.12
C ALA A 162 -5.69 2.58 3.26
N ASP A 163 -6.04 3.51 4.18
CA ASP A 163 -6.89 3.22 5.33
C ASP A 163 -8.22 2.57 4.90
N VAL A 164 -8.58 1.46 5.56
CA VAL A 164 -9.86 0.81 5.36
C VAL A 164 -10.87 1.54 6.23
N VAL A 165 -11.99 1.92 5.61
CA VAL A 165 -13.04 2.71 6.25
C VAL A 165 -14.41 2.12 5.97
N PHE A 166 -15.37 2.45 6.84
CA PHE A 166 -16.77 2.07 6.74
C PHE A 166 -17.62 3.34 6.72
N ALA A 167 -18.56 3.44 5.78
CA ALA A 167 -19.49 4.54 5.72
C ALA A 167 -20.40 4.54 6.96
N THR A 168 -20.53 5.68 7.64
CA THR A 168 -21.37 5.81 8.84
C THR A 168 -22.76 6.36 8.57
N ALA A 169 -23.03 6.75 7.33
CA ALA A 169 -24.28 7.30 6.85
C ALA A 169 -24.48 6.89 5.38
N ASP A 170 -25.73 6.91 4.92
CA ASP A 170 -26.00 6.81 3.48
C ASP A 170 -25.44 8.05 2.76
N ILE A 171 -24.69 7.82 1.70
CA ILE A 171 -24.07 8.88 0.89
C ILE A 171 -24.80 8.96 -0.44
N ALA A 172 -25.57 10.03 -0.61
CA ALA A 172 -26.28 10.32 -1.85
C ALA A 172 -25.37 11.06 -2.84
N VAL A 173 -25.44 10.66 -4.11
CA VAL A 173 -24.85 11.37 -5.24
C VAL A 173 -25.93 11.89 -6.17
N GLN A 174 -25.65 12.98 -6.86
CA GLN A 174 -26.57 13.50 -7.87
C GLN A 174 -26.52 12.59 -9.11
N GLY A 175 -27.61 11.85 -9.35
CA GLY A 175 -27.80 11.06 -10.57
C GLY A 175 -28.59 11.82 -11.63
N PRO A 176 -28.72 11.25 -12.85
CA PRO A 176 -29.50 11.84 -13.94
C PRO A 176 -30.98 12.06 -13.59
N SER A 177 -31.53 11.24 -12.69
CA SER A 177 -32.94 11.26 -12.27
C SER A 177 -33.15 11.88 -10.89
N GLY A 178 -32.13 12.49 -10.29
CA GLY A 178 -32.18 13.03 -8.93
C GLY A 178 -31.16 12.39 -7.99
N PRO A 179 -31.16 12.76 -6.69
CA PRO A 179 -30.27 12.19 -5.71
C PRO A 179 -30.52 10.68 -5.57
N THR A 180 -29.46 9.89 -5.67
CA THR A 180 -29.48 8.43 -5.51
C THR A 180 -28.45 8.04 -4.46
N ILE A 181 -28.79 7.13 -3.55
CA ILE A 181 -27.82 6.59 -2.59
C ILE A 181 -26.77 5.81 -3.36
N ALA A 182 -25.53 6.31 -3.36
CA ALA A 182 -24.40 5.60 -3.94
C ALA A 182 -23.83 4.57 -2.97
N ILE A 183 -23.72 4.96 -1.70
CA ILE A 183 -23.09 4.19 -0.63
C ILE A 183 -24.07 4.08 0.53
N GLY A 184 -24.29 2.88 1.03
CA GLY A 184 -25.10 2.62 2.22
C GLY A 184 -24.27 2.68 3.51
N VAL A 185 -24.94 2.86 4.65
CA VAL A 185 -24.31 2.67 5.97
C VAL A 185 -23.65 1.28 6.06
N GLY A 186 -22.41 1.23 6.52
CA GLY A 186 -21.63 0.01 6.69
C GLY A 186 -20.83 -0.40 5.45
N ASP A 187 -21.05 0.23 4.29
CA ASP A 187 -20.26 -0.04 3.10
C ASP A 187 -18.79 0.27 3.33
N ILE A 188 -17.95 -0.63 2.86
CA ILE A 188 -16.50 -0.55 3.00
C ILE A 188 -15.88 0.23 1.84
N GLY A 189 -14.95 1.10 2.20
CA GLY A 189 -14.11 1.82 1.26
C GLY A 189 -12.65 1.81 1.69
N MET A 190 -11.81 2.28 0.77
CA MET A 190 -10.40 2.52 1.02
C MET A 190 -10.08 3.98 0.72
N VAL A 191 -9.35 4.61 1.64
CA VAL A 191 -8.90 5.99 1.49
C VAL A 191 -7.82 6.04 0.42
N PHE A 192 -8.05 6.86 -0.60
CA PHE A 192 -7.11 7.08 -1.71
C PHE A 192 -6.22 8.29 -1.48
N GLY A 193 -6.72 9.34 -0.82
CA GLY A 193 -5.96 10.58 -0.62
C GLY A 193 -6.84 11.81 -0.48
N GLU A 194 -6.30 12.94 -0.90
CA GLU A 194 -7.04 14.20 -0.95
C GLU A 194 -8.10 14.19 -2.06
N PRO A 195 -9.23 14.89 -1.85
CA PRO A 195 -10.20 15.17 -2.91
C PRO A 195 -9.57 15.84 -4.14
N THR A 196 -10.16 15.60 -5.31
CA THR A 196 -9.71 16.21 -6.57
C THR A 196 -10.02 17.71 -6.65
N THR A 197 -11.02 18.18 -5.91
CA THR A 197 -11.44 19.60 -5.93
C THR A 197 -10.96 20.36 -4.69
N ALA A 198 -10.56 21.61 -4.87
CA ALA A 198 -10.16 22.49 -3.76
C ALA A 198 -11.31 22.77 -2.78
N GLU A 199 -12.56 22.74 -3.25
CA GLU A 199 -13.73 22.91 -2.39
C GLU A 199 -13.90 21.72 -1.43
N ALA A 200 -13.82 20.49 -1.94
CA ALA A 200 -13.90 19.29 -1.11
C ALA A 200 -12.75 19.24 -0.07
N ARG A 201 -11.53 19.63 -0.46
CA ARG A 201 -10.41 19.78 0.49
C ARG A 201 -10.73 20.74 1.63
N ARG A 202 -11.30 21.92 1.33
CA ARG A 202 -11.70 22.90 2.36
C ARG A 202 -12.81 22.40 3.28
N LYS A 203 -13.66 21.48 2.80
CA LYS A 203 -14.73 20.84 3.60
C LYS A 203 -14.23 19.70 4.49
N GLY A 204 -12.93 19.40 4.47
CA GLY A 204 -12.36 18.28 5.24
C GLY A 204 -12.79 16.92 4.69
N GLU A 205 -13.01 16.84 3.38
CA GLU A 205 -13.33 15.59 2.71
C GLU A 205 -12.06 14.80 2.41
N VAL A 206 -12.21 13.48 2.32
CA VAL A 206 -11.20 12.53 1.85
C VAL A 206 -11.74 11.79 0.64
N LEU A 207 -10.85 11.46 -0.29
CA LEU A 207 -11.21 10.67 -1.45
C LEU A 207 -11.21 9.21 -1.08
N VAL A 208 -12.35 8.54 -1.25
CA VAL A 208 -12.55 7.14 -0.90
C VAL A 208 -13.02 6.40 -2.13
N ARG A 209 -12.42 5.25 -2.41
CA ARG A 209 -12.98 4.27 -3.33
C ARG A 209 -13.85 3.31 -2.52
N PHE A 210 -15.15 3.34 -2.77
CA PHE A 210 -16.07 2.33 -2.27
C PHE A 210 -16.21 1.25 -3.31
N GLU A 211 -16.19 0.01 -2.85
CA GLU A 211 -16.30 -1.14 -3.76
C GLU A 211 -17.76 -1.48 -4.08
N ALA A 212 -18.69 -1.06 -3.22
CA ALA A 212 -20.10 -1.40 -3.33
C ALA A 212 -20.91 -0.15 -3.70
N ARG A 213 -21.55 -0.20 -4.87
CA ARG A 213 -22.76 0.57 -5.13
C ARG A 213 -23.93 -0.40 -5.11
N GLN A 214 -24.67 -0.48 -4.01
CA GLN A 214 -25.92 -1.26 -3.92
C GLN A 214 -25.80 -2.68 -4.54
N ASP A 215 -24.76 -3.44 -4.17
CA ASP A 215 -24.48 -4.79 -4.67
C ASP A 215 -24.24 -4.95 -6.19
N GLN A 216 -24.05 -3.87 -6.93
CA GLN A 216 -23.81 -3.93 -8.39
C GLN A 216 -22.36 -4.31 -8.77
N GLY A 217 -21.45 -4.38 -7.79
CA GLY A 217 -20.03 -4.72 -8.02
C GLY A 217 -19.25 -3.65 -8.80
N ASN A 218 -19.81 -2.45 -8.99
CA ASN A 218 -19.15 -1.33 -9.65
C ASN A 218 -18.53 -0.41 -8.60
N PRO A 219 -17.19 -0.27 -8.57
CA PRO A 219 -16.54 0.63 -7.63
C PRO A 219 -16.86 2.09 -7.97
N VAL A 220 -16.91 2.94 -6.94
CA VAL A 220 -17.13 4.37 -7.10
C VAL A 220 -16.13 5.16 -6.26
N PHE A 221 -15.59 6.23 -6.83
CA PHE A 221 -14.74 7.17 -6.12
C PHE A 221 -15.56 8.37 -5.68
N LEU A 222 -15.60 8.64 -4.39
CA LEU A 222 -16.34 9.75 -3.81
C LEU A 222 -15.45 10.57 -2.88
N SER A 223 -15.58 11.89 -2.94
CA SER A 223 -15.10 12.76 -1.88
C SER A 223 -16.14 12.75 -0.77
N VAL A 224 -15.72 12.33 0.43
CA VAL A 224 -16.62 12.12 1.58
C VAL A 224 -16.06 12.86 2.78
N GLN A 225 -16.93 13.50 3.56
CA GLN A 225 -16.51 14.12 4.81
C GLN A 225 -15.89 13.07 5.73
N ALA A 226 -14.68 13.32 6.22
CA ALA A 226 -13.94 12.33 7.00
C ALA A 226 -14.71 11.85 8.25
N LYS A 227 -15.51 12.72 8.86
CA LYS A 227 -16.40 12.36 9.99
C LYS A 227 -17.52 11.36 9.65
N SER A 228 -17.81 11.15 8.37
CA SER A 228 -18.80 10.18 7.89
C SER A 228 -18.20 8.79 7.65
N LEU A 229 -16.97 8.58 8.12
CA LEU A 229 -16.19 7.36 7.95
C LEU A 229 -15.74 6.84 9.32
N SER A 230 -15.76 5.52 9.48
CA SER A 230 -15.23 4.82 10.65
C SER A 230 -14.08 3.92 10.24
N ARG A 231 -13.01 3.83 11.05
CA ARG A 231 -11.95 2.81 10.88
C ARG A 231 -12.38 1.41 11.34
N SER A 232 -13.47 1.34 12.09
CA SER A 232 -14.02 0.09 12.63
C SER A 232 -15.36 -0.25 11.95
N PRO A 233 -15.65 -1.54 11.71
CA PRO A 233 -16.96 -1.94 11.24
C PRO A 233 -18.05 -1.40 12.15
N LEU A 234 -19.14 -0.92 11.56
CA LEU A 234 -20.31 -0.54 12.33
C LEU A 234 -21.10 -1.81 12.60
N PHE A 235 -21.05 -2.29 13.84
CA PHE A 235 -21.97 -3.34 14.26
C PHE A 235 -23.38 -2.76 14.24
N SER A 236 -24.29 -3.40 13.51
CA SER A 236 -25.70 -3.05 13.60
C SER A 236 -26.13 -3.23 15.05
N CYS A 237 -26.89 -2.26 15.58
CA CYS A 237 -27.70 -2.50 16.76
C CYS A 237 -28.75 -3.53 16.37
N GLY A 238 -28.40 -4.82 16.43
CA GLY A 238 -29.39 -5.88 16.38
C GLY A 238 -30.36 -5.64 17.52
N SER A 239 -31.57 -5.22 17.22
CA SER A 239 -32.67 -5.37 18.16
C SER A 239 -32.75 -6.86 18.49
N GLU A 240 -32.55 -7.21 19.76
CA GLU A 240 -32.79 -8.58 20.22
C GLU A 240 -34.17 -9.03 19.73
N PRO A 241 -34.29 -10.24 19.16
CA PRO A 241 -35.61 -10.79 18.86
C PRO A 241 -36.38 -10.89 20.17
N ARG A 242 -37.49 -10.15 20.26
CA ARG A 242 -38.47 -10.26 21.35
C ARG A 242 -39.16 -11.62 21.31
#